data_AF-A0A1H3NU72-F1
#
_entry.id   AF-A0A1H3NU72-F1
#
_cell.length_a   1.000
_cell.length_b   1.000
_cell.length_c   1.000
_cell.angle_alpha   90.00
_cell.angle_beta   90.00
_cell.angle_gamma   90.00
#
_symmetry.space_group_name_H-M   'P 1'
#
loop_
_entity.id
_entity.type
_entity.pdbx_description
1 polymer ?
#
loop_
_entity_poly.entity_id
_entity_poly.type
_entity_poly.pdbx_seq_one_letter_code
_entity_poly.pdbx_strand_id
1 'polypeptide(L)'
;MFTEVSAGLQSLKLISDFLEANRSLKNYNELESAIADVYAKLHTANEKLASANELILDLQQRNSSLQAKIDDLEREKLGKSEFETEIRKYQKHTFPTGMIAYAIKQEYADSVDDYDYVCKQCADNGKLSKLQPTLIRKIIVCPNCGSNIWIKK
;
A
#
# COMPACT_ATOMS: atom_id res chain seq x y z
N MET A 1 11.03 -20.39 16.35
CA MET A 1 11.58 -21.77 16.37
C MET A 1 12.98 -21.92 15.77
N PHE A 2 13.25 -21.63 14.48
CA PHE A 2 14.62 -21.83 13.94
C PHE A 2 15.68 -20.87 14.52
N THR A 3 15.31 -19.64 14.91
CA THR A 3 16.21 -18.65 15.50
C THR A 3 16.58 -18.96 16.95
N GLU A 4 15.64 -19.46 17.76
CA GLU A 4 15.86 -19.86 19.16
C GLU A 4 16.77 -21.09 19.27
N VAL A 5 16.65 -22.04 18.33
CA VAL A 5 17.56 -23.19 18.23
C VAL A 5 18.97 -22.75 17.83
N SER A 6 19.11 -21.73 16.99
CA SER A 6 20.43 -21.22 16.58
C SER A 6 21.17 -20.49 17.72
N ALA A 7 20.46 -19.72 18.54
CA ALA A 7 21.02 -19.05 19.71
C ALA A 7 21.38 -20.06 20.82
N GLY A 8 20.54 -21.08 21.02
CA GLY A 8 20.81 -22.21 21.92
C GLY A 8 22.01 -23.05 21.48
N LEU A 9 22.19 -23.27 20.18
CA LEU A 9 23.37 -23.98 19.66
C LEU A 9 24.66 -23.17 19.85
N GLN A 10 24.61 -21.86 19.67
CA GLN A 10 25.78 -20.99 19.86
C GLN A 10 26.19 -20.89 21.33
N SER A 11 25.23 -20.84 22.27
CA SER A 11 25.52 -20.87 23.70
C SER A 11 26.07 -22.23 24.16
N LEU A 12 25.53 -23.34 23.65
CA LEU A 12 26.09 -24.68 23.90
C LEU A 12 27.50 -24.84 23.35
N LYS A 13 27.78 -24.27 22.17
CA LYS A 13 29.13 -24.26 21.58
C LYS A 13 30.11 -23.44 22.42
N LEU A 14 29.71 -22.26 22.90
CA LEU A 14 30.53 -21.44 23.80
C LEU A 14 30.83 -22.17 25.12
N ILE A 15 29.87 -22.90 25.69
CA ILE A 15 30.07 -23.70 26.90
C ILE A 15 30.99 -24.89 26.63
N SER A 16 30.82 -25.57 25.48
CA SER A 16 31.69 -26.66 25.04
C SER A 16 33.13 -26.20 24.83
N ASP A 17 33.33 -25.11 24.09
CA ASP A 17 34.63 -24.52 23.81
C ASP A 17 35.31 -24.04 25.12
N PHE A 18 34.53 -23.55 26.09
CA PHE A 18 35.02 -23.19 27.42
C PHE A 18 35.45 -24.42 28.25
N LEU A 19 34.65 -25.48 28.26
CA LEU A 19 34.97 -26.73 28.97
C LEU A 19 36.20 -27.43 28.39
N GLU A 20 36.36 -27.39 27.06
CA GLU A 20 37.54 -27.94 26.39
C GLU A 20 38.80 -27.10 26.65
N ALA A 21 38.70 -25.78 26.61
CA ALA A 21 39.82 -24.88 26.94
C ALA A 21 40.26 -25.01 28.41
N ASN A 22 39.31 -25.21 29.34
CA ASN A 22 39.58 -25.18 30.77
C ASN A 22 39.95 -26.53 31.41
N ARG A 23 39.95 -27.64 30.66
CA ARG A 23 40.43 -28.95 31.15
C ARG A 23 41.90 -28.94 31.61
N SER A 24 42.66 -27.88 31.29
CA SER A 24 44.09 -27.74 31.58
C SER A 24 44.42 -26.75 32.72
N LEU A 25 43.44 -25.99 33.23
CA LEU A 25 43.68 -24.93 34.21
C LEU A 25 43.87 -25.52 35.61
N LYS A 26 45.08 -25.40 36.16
CA LYS A 26 45.44 -25.92 37.49
C LYS A 26 45.45 -24.86 38.59
N ASN A 27 45.24 -23.58 38.25
CA ASN A 27 45.39 -22.45 39.17
C ASN A 27 44.16 -21.52 39.16
N TYR A 28 43.72 -21.08 40.33
CA TYR A 28 42.48 -20.31 40.53
C TYR A 28 42.44 -19.00 39.72
N ASN A 29 43.59 -18.34 39.56
CA ASN A 29 43.73 -17.11 38.78
C ASN A 29 43.49 -17.31 37.26
N GLU A 30 43.85 -18.49 36.73
CA GLU A 30 43.63 -18.78 35.30
C GLU A 30 42.14 -19.05 35.03
N LEU A 31 41.45 -19.69 35.99
CA LEU A 31 40.01 -19.90 35.92
C LEU A 31 39.24 -18.57 35.98
N GLU A 32 39.64 -17.67 36.88
CA GLU A 32 39.05 -16.33 36.99
C GLU A 32 39.23 -15.53 35.69
N SER A 33 40.41 -15.57 35.08
CA SER A 33 40.67 -14.94 33.78
C SER A 33 39.82 -15.52 32.65
N ALA A 34 39.68 -16.86 32.59
CA ALA A 34 38.86 -17.51 31.57
C ALA A 34 37.36 -17.16 31.73
N ILE A 35 36.88 -17.07 32.97
CA ILE A 35 35.51 -16.64 33.29
C ILE A 35 35.29 -15.19 32.83
N ALA A 36 36.23 -14.28 33.13
CA ALA A 36 36.15 -12.88 32.69
C ALA A 36 36.08 -12.75 31.16
N ASP A 37 36.88 -13.54 30.44
CA ASP A 37 36.87 -13.59 28.97
C ASP A 37 35.53 -14.07 28.41
N VAL A 38 34.91 -15.09 29.02
CA VAL A 38 33.58 -15.55 28.62
C VAL A 38 32.53 -14.47 28.87
N TYR A 39 32.56 -13.81 30.03
CA TYR A 39 31.64 -12.71 30.33
C TYR A 39 31.77 -11.57 29.33
N ALA A 40 33.00 -11.18 28.95
CA ALA A 40 33.23 -10.14 27.95
C ALA A 40 32.66 -10.52 26.58
N LYS A 41 32.88 -11.77 26.13
CA LYS A 41 32.31 -12.28 24.88
C LYS A 41 30.79 -12.34 24.91
N LEU A 42 30.21 -12.77 26.03
CA LEU A 42 28.76 -12.85 26.21
C LEU A 42 28.12 -11.45 26.23
N HIS A 43 28.78 -10.49 26.86
CA HIS A 43 28.32 -9.10 26.85
C HIS A 43 28.33 -8.52 25.43
N THR A 44 29.44 -8.69 24.71
CA THR A 44 29.57 -8.27 23.30
C THR A 44 28.51 -8.93 22.40
N ALA A 45 28.22 -10.21 22.63
CA ALA A 45 27.18 -10.92 21.88
C ALA A 45 25.79 -10.33 22.18
N ASN A 46 25.50 -10.00 23.43
CA ASN A 46 24.23 -9.38 23.82
C ASN A 46 24.06 -7.98 23.23
N GLU A 47 25.12 -7.16 23.18
CA GLU A 47 25.09 -5.84 22.55
C GLU A 47 24.78 -5.93 21.05
N LYS A 48 25.41 -6.89 20.35
CA LYS A 48 25.12 -7.16 18.93
C LYS A 48 23.68 -7.63 18.73
N LEU A 49 23.17 -8.46 19.64
CA LEU A 49 21.81 -8.99 19.57
C LEU A 49 20.77 -7.88 19.81
N ALA A 50 21.03 -6.98 20.75
CA ALA A 50 20.20 -5.79 20.96
C ALA A 50 20.18 -4.89 19.72
N SER A 51 21.36 -4.60 19.14
CA SER A 51 21.47 -3.79 17.92
C SER A 51 20.76 -4.43 16.72
N ALA A 52 20.84 -5.76 16.58
CA ALA A 52 20.14 -6.49 15.54
C ALA A 52 18.61 -6.44 15.72
N ASN A 53 18.13 -6.52 16.97
CA ASN A 53 16.71 -6.39 17.27
C ASN A 53 16.16 -5.00 16.93
N GLU A 54 16.91 -3.94 17.24
CA GLU A 54 16.53 -2.57 16.84
C GLU A 54 16.42 -2.44 15.32
N LEU A 55 17.38 -3.00 14.57
CA LEU A 55 17.33 -3.02 13.11
C LEU A 55 16.12 -3.80 12.57
N ILE A 56 15.79 -4.96 13.18
CA ILE A 56 14.62 -5.75 12.79
C ILE A 56 13.33 -4.94 12.99
N LEU A 57 13.20 -4.23 14.11
CA LEU A 57 12.02 -3.41 14.39
C LEU A 57 11.88 -2.26 13.38
N ASP A 58 12.97 -1.56 13.06
CA ASP A 58 12.97 -0.50 12.04
C ASP A 58 12.58 -1.07 10.66
N LEU A 59 13.15 -2.21 10.26
CA LEU A 59 12.81 -2.86 8.99
C LEU A 59 11.35 -3.33 8.94
N GLN A 60 10.81 -3.86 10.04
CA GLN A 60 9.40 -4.23 10.14
C GLN A 60 8.48 -3.03 9.99
N GLN A 61 8.81 -1.91 10.64
CA GLN A 61 8.05 -0.67 10.52
C GLN A 61 8.08 -0.13 9.08
N ARG A 62 9.24 -0.12 8.44
CA ARG A 62 9.39 0.30 7.03
C ARG A 62 8.61 -0.61 6.09
N ASN A 63 8.70 -1.92 6.27
CA ASN A 63 7.95 -2.89 5.46
C ASN A 63 6.44 -2.70 5.60
N SER A 64 5.94 -2.49 6.82
CA SER A 64 4.51 -2.21 7.03
C SER A 64 4.07 -0.91 6.33
N SER A 65 4.88 0.15 6.42
CA SER A 65 4.59 1.41 5.72
C SER A 65 4.60 1.26 4.20
N LEU A 66 5.57 0.52 3.66
CA LEU A 66 5.66 0.25 2.22
C LEU A 66 4.49 -0.61 1.73
N GLN A 67 4.10 -1.63 2.49
CA GLN A 67 2.95 -2.47 2.15
C GLN A 67 1.67 -1.64 2.09
N ALA A 68 1.43 -0.76 3.06
CA ALA A 68 0.25 0.12 3.05
C ALA A 68 0.23 1.04 1.81
N LYS A 69 1.40 1.53 1.36
CA LYS A 69 1.51 2.32 0.13
C LYS A 69 1.23 1.49 -1.12
N ILE A 70 1.70 0.25 -1.16
CA ILE A 70 1.42 -0.67 -2.27
C ILE A 70 -0.08 -0.90 -2.37
N ASP A 71 -0.74 -1.24 -1.26
CA ASP A 71 -2.19 -1.49 -1.23
C ASP A 71 -2.99 -0.24 -1.67
N ASP A 72 -2.54 0.96 -1.29
CA ASP A 72 -3.18 2.21 -1.70
C ASP A 72 -3.04 2.47 -3.21
N LEU A 73 -1.82 2.31 -3.75
CA LEU A 73 -1.54 2.46 -5.17
C LEU A 73 -2.26 1.41 -6.02
N GLU A 74 -2.39 0.17 -5.53
CA GLU A 74 -3.14 -0.88 -6.21
C GLU A 74 -4.62 -0.54 -6.29
N ARG A 75 -5.22 -0.01 -5.20
CA ARG A 75 -6.60 0.49 -5.21
C ARG A 75 -6.79 1.65 -6.18
N GLU A 76 -5.88 2.62 -6.20
CA GLU A 76 -5.93 3.72 -7.16
C GLU A 76 -5.85 3.21 -8.61
N LYS A 77 -4.97 2.24 -8.87
CA LYS A 77 -4.80 1.65 -10.20
C LYS A 77 -6.06 0.90 -10.64
N LEU A 78 -6.67 0.13 -9.74
CA LEU A 78 -7.93 -0.56 -10.01
C LEU A 78 -9.03 0.46 -10.35
N GLY A 79 -9.19 1.50 -9.53
CA GLY A 79 -10.19 2.56 -9.77
C GLY A 79 -9.97 3.31 -11.08
N LYS A 80 -8.71 3.58 -11.46
CA LYS A 80 -8.38 4.16 -12.79
C LYS A 80 -8.73 3.20 -13.93
N SER A 81 -8.41 1.92 -13.80
CA SER A 81 -8.73 0.91 -14.81
C SER A 81 -10.24 0.75 -15.01
N GLU A 82 -11.02 0.76 -13.92
CA GLU A 82 -12.48 0.73 -13.97
C GLU A 82 -13.03 1.99 -14.65
N PHE A 83 -12.54 3.17 -14.25
CA PHE A 83 -12.91 4.43 -14.88
C PHE A 83 -12.63 4.43 -16.39
N GLU A 84 -11.44 4.01 -16.81
CA GLU A 84 -11.05 3.93 -18.21
C GLU A 84 -11.90 2.95 -19.01
N THR A 85 -12.32 1.84 -18.39
CA THR A 85 -13.21 0.85 -19.03
C THR A 85 -14.61 1.42 -19.21
N GLU A 86 -15.14 2.07 -18.18
CA GLU A 86 -16.50 2.62 -18.21
C GLU A 86 -16.59 3.85 -19.14
N ILE A 87 -15.62 4.77 -19.13
CA ILE A 87 -15.67 5.98 -19.97
C ILE A 87 -15.58 5.65 -21.47
N ARG A 88 -14.98 4.52 -21.87
CA ARG A 88 -14.93 4.07 -23.28
C ARG A 88 -16.32 3.78 -23.86
N LYS A 89 -17.31 3.50 -23.01
CA LYS A 89 -18.71 3.32 -23.42
C LYS A 89 -19.37 4.64 -23.82
N TYR A 90 -18.74 5.77 -23.50
CA TYR A 90 -19.27 7.09 -23.79
C TYR A 90 -18.50 7.77 -24.92
N GLN A 91 -19.15 8.73 -25.56
CA GLN A 91 -18.60 9.57 -26.61
C GLN A 91 -18.95 11.03 -26.36
N LYS A 92 -18.10 11.94 -26.84
CA LYS A 92 -18.31 13.38 -26.67
C LYS A 92 -19.56 13.81 -27.45
N HIS A 93 -20.50 14.45 -26.75
CA HIS A 93 -21.73 15.00 -27.31
C HIS A 93 -21.77 16.51 -27.07
N THR A 94 -21.98 17.27 -28.14
CA THR A 94 -22.12 18.72 -28.09
C THR A 94 -23.59 19.08 -28.25
N PHE A 95 -24.15 19.76 -27.26
CA PHE A 95 -25.52 20.28 -27.30
C PHE A 95 -25.64 21.49 -28.24
N PRO A 96 -26.86 21.82 -28.74
CA PRO A 96 -27.10 23.01 -29.56
C PRO A 96 -26.65 24.34 -28.94
N THR A 97 -26.49 24.38 -27.62
CA THR A 97 -25.98 25.52 -26.86
C THR A 97 -24.45 25.67 -26.90
N GLY A 98 -23.74 24.71 -27.50
CA GLY A 98 -22.28 24.63 -27.53
C GLY A 98 -21.66 23.95 -26.30
N MET A 99 -22.48 23.61 -25.30
CA MET A 99 -22.04 22.87 -24.12
C MET A 99 -21.77 21.39 -24.46
N ILE A 100 -20.88 20.76 -23.69
CA ILE A 100 -20.39 19.41 -24.00
C ILE A 100 -20.60 18.49 -22.80
N ALA A 101 -21.10 17.28 -23.06
CA ALA A 101 -21.12 16.15 -22.14
C ALA A 101 -20.58 14.89 -22.83
N TYR A 102 -20.46 13.79 -22.08
CA TYR A 102 -20.21 12.47 -22.64
C TYR A 102 -21.56 11.72 -22.70
N ALA A 103 -22.02 11.32 -23.87
CA ALA A 103 -23.22 10.52 -24.04
C ALA A 103 -22.86 9.04 -24.20
N ILE A 104 -23.67 8.13 -23.67
CA ILE A 104 -23.48 6.70 -23.90
C ILE A 104 -23.57 6.40 -25.40
N LYS A 105 -22.69 5.51 -25.90
CA LYS A 105 -22.77 5.04 -27.29
C LYS A 105 -23.95 4.09 -27.43
N GLN A 106 -24.61 4.10 -28.58
CA GLN A 106 -25.81 3.29 -28.83
C GLN A 106 -25.57 1.78 -28.66
N GLU A 107 -24.36 1.29 -28.94
CA GLU A 107 -23.99 -0.13 -28.76
C GLU A 107 -23.99 -0.60 -27.30
N TYR A 108 -23.98 0.33 -26.34
CA TYR A 108 -24.03 0.06 -24.90
C TYR A 108 -25.32 0.57 -24.23
N ALA A 109 -26.25 1.14 -24.99
CA ALA A 109 -27.51 1.66 -24.44
C ALA A 109 -28.56 0.55 -24.36
N ASP A 110 -29.26 0.46 -23.23
CA ASP A 110 -30.33 -0.54 -23.02
C ASP A 110 -31.59 -0.25 -23.85
N SER A 111 -31.78 1.01 -24.26
CA SER A 111 -32.85 1.41 -25.17
C SER A 111 -32.45 2.60 -26.03
N VAL A 112 -33.13 2.78 -27.17
CA VAL A 112 -32.87 3.86 -28.14
C VAL A 112 -33.14 5.26 -27.55
N ASP A 113 -33.92 5.34 -26.47
CA ASP A 113 -34.32 6.58 -25.81
C ASP A 113 -33.59 6.85 -24.48
N ASP A 114 -32.62 6.00 -24.11
CA ASP A 114 -31.86 6.17 -22.87
C ASP A 114 -30.66 7.10 -23.09
N TYR A 115 -30.90 8.40 -22.94
CA TYR A 115 -29.87 9.42 -23.05
C TYR A 115 -29.10 9.57 -21.73
N ASP A 116 -28.25 8.60 -21.45
CA ASP A 116 -27.34 8.64 -20.31
C ASP A 116 -26.17 9.58 -20.62
N TYR A 117 -26.16 10.75 -19.95
CA TYR A 117 -25.08 11.72 -20.08
C TYR A 117 -24.19 11.75 -18.84
N VAL A 118 -22.89 11.85 -19.06
CA VAL A 118 -21.87 12.03 -18.04
C VAL A 118 -21.27 13.43 -18.16
N CYS A 119 -21.04 14.06 -17.00
CA CYS A 119 -20.44 15.37 -16.90
C CYS A 119 -19.00 15.36 -17.43
N LYS A 120 -18.72 16.18 -18.47
CA LYS A 120 -17.38 16.35 -19.03
C LYS A 120 -16.36 16.73 -17.95
N GLN A 121 -16.69 17.71 -17.10
CA GLN A 121 -15.77 18.20 -16.08
C GLN A 121 -15.41 17.12 -15.05
N CYS A 122 -16.35 16.24 -14.69
CA CYS A 122 -16.04 15.12 -13.79
C CYS A 122 -15.21 14.06 -14.50
N ALA A 123 -15.58 13.72 -15.74
CA ALA A 123 -14.87 12.73 -16.53
C ALA A 123 -13.41 13.14 -16.81
N ASP A 124 -13.16 14.40 -17.13
CA ASP A 124 -11.80 14.93 -17.31
C ASP A 124 -10.95 14.84 -16.02
N ASN A 125 -11.61 14.77 -14.86
CA ASN A 125 -10.99 14.58 -13.54
C ASN A 125 -11.00 13.11 -13.07
N GLY A 126 -11.22 12.15 -13.97
CA GLY A 126 -11.19 10.72 -13.65
C GLY A 126 -12.39 10.21 -12.85
N LYS A 127 -13.51 10.93 -12.85
CA LYS A 127 -14.75 10.53 -12.14
C LYS A 127 -15.95 10.49 -13.07
N LEU A 128 -16.69 9.39 -13.06
CA LEU A 128 -17.97 9.33 -13.75
C LEU A 128 -19.06 9.94 -12.86
N SER A 129 -19.74 10.95 -13.39
CA SER A 129 -20.91 11.53 -12.74
C SER A 129 -22.00 11.71 -13.78
N LYS A 130 -23.07 10.92 -13.65
CA LYS A 130 -24.25 11.00 -14.50
C LYS A 130 -24.98 12.33 -14.25
N LEU A 131 -25.24 13.07 -15.31
CA LEU A 131 -26.00 14.31 -15.28
C LEU A 131 -27.46 13.97 -15.01
N GLN A 132 -28.08 14.72 -14.09
CA GLN A 132 -29.46 14.53 -13.69
C GLN A 132 -30.33 15.64 -14.29
N PRO A 133 -31.49 15.32 -14.87
CA PRO A 133 -32.42 16.33 -15.33
C PRO A 133 -33.02 17.09 -14.14
N THR A 134 -33.21 18.39 -14.30
CA THR A 134 -34.00 19.19 -13.34
C THR A 134 -35.48 19.13 -13.68
N LEU A 135 -36.34 19.62 -12.77
CA LEU A 135 -37.78 19.77 -13.01
C LEU A 135 -38.08 20.55 -14.31
N ILE A 136 -37.16 21.42 -14.71
CA ILE A 136 -37.16 22.09 -16.01
C ILE A 136 -36.30 21.24 -16.96
N ARG A 137 -36.94 20.41 -17.81
CA ARG A 137 -36.31 19.49 -18.78
C ARG A 137 -35.39 20.14 -19.85
N LYS A 138 -35.05 21.42 -19.70
CA LYS A 138 -34.07 22.14 -20.52
C LYS A 138 -32.67 22.15 -19.89
N ILE A 139 -32.54 21.80 -18.61
CA ILE A 139 -31.27 21.85 -17.87
C ILE A 139 -31.00 20.47 -17.24
N ILE A 140 -29.78 19.97 -17.46
CA ILE A 140 -29.22 18.83 -16.73
C ILE A 140 -28.07 19.31 -15.84
N VAL A 141 -27.96 18.73 -14.66
CA VAL A 141 -27.04 19.17 -13.60
C VAL A 141 -26.19 18.02 -13.12
N CYS A 142 -24.91 18.27 -12.95
CA CYS A 142 -24.00 17.30 -12.36
C CYS A 142 -24.15 17.32 -10.83
N PRO A 143 -24.52 16.20 -10.18
CA PRO A 143 -24.62 16.14 -8.72
C PRO A 143 -23.25 16.24 -8.02
N ASN A 144 -22.15 15.91 -8.72
CA ASN A 144 -20.82 15.90 -8.14
C ASN A 144 -20.14 17.29 -8.13
N CYS A 145 -20.27 18.07 -9.21
CA CYS A 145 -19.59 19.37 -9.33
C CYS A 145 -20.54 20.57 -9.51
N GLY A 146 -21.85 20.34 -9.60
CA GLY A 146 -22.84 21.41 -9.76
C GLY A 146 -22.90 22.03 -11.16
N SER A 147 -22.15 21.50 -12.14
CA SER A 147 -22.14 22.04 -13.50
C SER A 147 -23.50 21.85 -14.18
N ASN A 148 -24.00 22.95 -14.75
CA ASN A 148 -25.30 23.01 -15.41
C ASN A 148 -25.12 23.01 -16.92
N ILE A 149 -25.86 22.15 -17.62
CA ILE A 149 -25.84 22.07 -19.08
C ILE A 149 -27.23 22.33 -19.63
N TRP A 150 -27.31 23.32 -20.52
CA TRP A 150 -28.54 23.70 -21.21
C TRP A 150 -28.68 22.88 -22.49
N ILE A 151 -29.74 22.09 -22.60
CA ILE A 151 -29.98 21.19 -23.73
C ILE A 151 -30.57 21.95 -24.94
N LYS A 152 -31.41 22.95 -24.69
CA LYS A 152 -32.07 23.78 -25.71
C LYS A 152 -32.13 25.24 -25.25
N LYS A 153 -32.14 26.18 -26.20
CA LYS A 153 -32.42 27.60 -25.93
C LYS A 153 -33.88 27.81 -25.49
#